data_AF-A0A2K3N1X4-F1
#
_entry.id   AF-A0A2K3N1X4-F1
#
_cell.length_a   1.000
_cell.length_b   1.000
_cell.length_c   1.000
_cell.angle_alpha   90.00
_cell.angle_beta   90.00
_cell.angle_gamma   90.00
#
_symmetry.space_group_name_H-M   'P 1'
#
loop_
_entity.id
_entity.type
_entity.pdbx_description
1 polymer ?
#
loop_
_entity_poly.entity_id
_entity_poly.type
_entity_poly.pdbx_seq_one_letter_code
_entity_poly.pdbx_strand_id
1 'polypeptide(L)'
;MFKAVIAASGSNYSFQHIWLPAILNFHLFGNRKRELKHILGKGNDALEFFLHFIDRVEQANAGKTELNPANSFKFGIEDRISCSSGKVKYNRRQDYILSLNIPLHEATNKEELKSFHKLKAEKLAEGKDLSGDEIVRPRVPLEACLANFSAHEDIHDFYSTALKRKTTTLK
;
A
#
# COMPACT_ATOMS: atom_id res chain seq x y z
N MET A 1 1.14 -14.69 7.16
CA MET A 1 -0.23 -14.44 6.69
C MET A 1 -0.85 -13.41 7.64
N PHE A 2 -0.80 -12.12 7.30
CA PHE A 2 -1.25 -11.04 8.19
C PHE A 2 -2.69 -10.67 7.84
N LYS A 3 -3.63 -10.88 8.77
CA LYS A 3 -4.95 -10.26 8.74
C LYS A 3 -4.89 -9.07 9.70
N ALA A 4 -4.97 -7.85 9.17
CA ALA A 4 -5.28 -6.68 9.97
C ALA A 4 -6.81 -6.53 10.00
N VAL A 5 -7.41 -6.68 11.18
CA VAL A 5 -8.80 -6.34 11.45
C VAL A 5 -8.78 -5.02 12.20
N ILE A 6 -9.27 -3.95 11.56
CA ILE A 6 -9.54 -2.70 12.25
C ILE A 6 -10.89 -2.89 12.95
N ALA A 7 -10.88 -3.03 14.27
CA ALA A 7 -12.07 -3.05 15.10
C ALA A 7 -12.46 -1.60 15.44
N ALA A 8 -13.55 -1.10 14.86
CA ALA A 8 -14.22 0.09 15.35
C ALA A 8 -15.20 -0.33 16.45
N SER A 9 -14.98 0.14 17.67
CA SER A 9 -15.92 -0.05 18.78
C SER A 9 -17.14 0.86 18.55
N GLY A 10 -18.25 0.27 18.16
CA GLY A 10 -19.56 0.91 18.13
C GLY A 10 -20.58 -0.07 18.69
N SER A 11 -21.10 0.25 19.87
CA SER A 11 -22.10 -0.53 20.58
C SER A 11 -23.39 -0.73 19.75
N ASN A 12 -23.89 -1.96 19.74
CA ASN A 12 -25.24 -2.39 19.35
C ASN A 12 -25.59 -2.42 17.86
N TYR A 13 -24.91 -3.22 17.05
CA TYR A 13 -25.53 -3.83 15.86
C TYR A 13 -25.12 -5.30 15.71
N SER A 14 -26.12 -6.19 15.73
CA SER A 14 -25.96 -7.64 15.59
C SER A 14 -25.32 -8.00 14.24
N PHE A 15 -24.19 -8.71 14.31
CA PHE A 15 -23.35 -9.10 13.17
C PHE A 15 -23.99 -10.07 12.16
N GLN A 16 -25.25 -10.46 12.34
CA GLN A 16 -25.93 -11.45 11.47
C GLN A 16 -26.66 -10.86 10.25
N HIS A 17 -26.88 -9.54 10.17
CA HIS A 17 -27.70 -8.96 9.09
C HIS A 17 -26.95 -8.23 7.96
N ILE A 18 -25.61 -8.17 7.97
CA ILE A 18 -24.84 -7.40 6.98
C ILE A 18 -24.33 -8.25 5.80
N TRP A 19 -24.40 -9.59 5.89
CA TRP A 19 -23.79 -10.47 4.88
C TRP A 19 -24.67 -10.90 3.70
N LEU A 20 -25.98 -10.58 3.70
CA LEU A 20 -26.87 -10.91 2.58
C LEU A 20 -27.07 -9.83 1.48
N PRO A 21 -26.82 -8.52 1.67
CA PRO A 21 -26.97 -7.56 0.58
C PRO A 21 -25.78 -7.52 -0.38
N ALA A 22 -24.59 -7.94 0.07
CA ALA A 22 -23.39 -7.94 -0.78
C ALA A 22 -23.59 -8.85 -2.01
N ILE A 23 -24.30 -9.97 -1.85
CA ILE A 23 -24.59 -10.92 -2.93
C ILE A 23 -25.54 -10.34 -3.99
N LEU A 24 -26.45 -9.44 -3.61
CA LEU A 24 -27.49 -8.92 -4.50
C LEU A 24 -26.97 -7.82 -5.44
N ASN A 25 -25.98 -7.03 -5.03
CA ASN A 25 -25.32 -6.05 -5.92
C ASN A 25 -24.39 -6.67 -6.96
N PHE A 26 -24.03 -7.97 -6.86
CA PHE A 26 -23.22 -8.65 -7.87
C PHE A 26 -23.93 -8.88 -9.20
N HIS A 27 -25.27 -8.83 -9.24
CA HIS A 27 -26.00 -8.93 -10.51
C HIS A 27 -25.88 -7.68 -11.39
N LEU A 28 -25.50 -6.52 -10.82
CA LEU A 28 -25.24 -5.29 -11.57
C LEU A 28 -23.85 -5.25 -12.23
N PHE A 29 -22.93 -6.12 -11.81
CA PHE A 29 -21.66 -6.35 -12.51
C PHE A 29 -21.88 -7.37 -13.63
N GLY A 30 -22.49 -6.90 -14.72
CA GLY A 30 -22.90 -7.71 -15.86
C GLY A 30 -21.84 -8.69 -16.38
N ASN A 31 -22.30 -9.88 -16.74
CA ASN A 31 -21.71 -10.90 -17.64
C ASN A 31 -20.20 -11.22 -17.57
N ARG A 32 -19.49 -10.89 -16.49
CA ARG A 32 -18.07 -11.28 -16.27
C ARG A 32 -17.86 -12.06 -14.98
N LYS A 33 -18.67 -13.11 -14.78
CA LYS A 33 -18.56 -14.06 -13.66
C LYS A 33 -17.15 -14.69 -13.51
N ARG A 34 -16.36 -14.77 -14.60
CA ARG A 34 -14.99 -15.32 -14.58
C ARG A 34 -13.95 -14.36 -14.00
N GLU A 35 -14.02 -13.07 -14.32
CA GLU A 35 -13.12 -12.05 -13.74
C GLU A 35 -13.41 -11.87 -12.24
N LEU A 36 -14.69 -11.79 -11.85
CA LEU A 36 -15.09 -11.68 -10.45
C LEU A 36 -14.70 -12.89 -9.59
N LYS A 37 -14.72 -14.11 -10.17
CA LYS A 37 -14.25 -15.32 -9.46
C LYS A 37 -12.74 -15.33 -9.25
N HIS A 38 -11.97 -14.73 -10.18
CA HIS A 38 -10.54 -14.51 -9.99
C HIS A 38 -10.28 -13.46 -8.91
N ILE A 39 -11.11 -12.42 -8.83
CA ILE A 39 -11.00 -11.29 -7.89
C ILE A 39 -11.50 -11.60 -6.46
N LEU A 40 -12.49 -12.49 -6.30
CA LEU A 40 -13.08 -12.88 -5.00
C LEU A 40 -12.65 -14.28 -4.55
N GLY A 41 -11.71 -14.90 -5.27
CA GLY A 41 -11.07 -16.13 -4.84
C GLY A 41 -10.35 -15.96 -3.50
N LYS A 42 -10.23 -17.06 -2.74
CA LYS A 42 -9.43 -17.07 -1.51
C LYS A 42 -7.98 -16.67 -1.85
N GLY A 43 -7.53 -15.53 -1.33
CA GLY A 43 -6.11 -15.16 -1.32
C GLY A 43 -5.69 -14.00 -2.21
N ASN A 44 -6.61 -13.21 -2.77
CA ASN A 44 -6.20 -12.07 -3.60
C ASN A 44 -5.69 -10.89 -2.78
N ASP A 45 -4.79 -10.15 -3.41
CA ASP A 45 -4.24 -8.91 -2.88
C ASP A 45 -5.34 -7.83 -2.82
N ALA A 46 -5.51 -7.23 -1.64
CA ALA A 46 -6.56 -6.23 -1.40
C ALA A 46 -6.33 -4.94 -2.21
N LEU A 47 -5.07 -4.61 -2.50
CA LEU A 47 -4.70 -3.44 -3.28
C LEU A 47 -5.10 -3.62 -4.74
N GLU A 48 -4.80 -4.79 -5.31
CA GLU A 48 -5.19 -5.13 -6.68
C GLU A 48 -6.71 -5.06 -6.84
N PHE A 49 -7.46 -5.62 -5.88
CA PHE A 49 -8.92 -5.51 -5.88
C PHE A 49 -9.39 -4.05 -5.84
N PHE A 50 -8.80 -3.25 -4.96
CA PHE A 50 -9.18 -1.84 -4.83
C PHE A 50 -8.90 -1.04 -6.11
N LEU A 51 -7.72 -1.21 -6.72
CA LEU A 51 -7.39 -0.58 -8.01
C LEU A 51 -8.37 -0.99 -9.11
N HIS A 52 -8.67 -2.28 -9.21
CA HIS A 52 -9.66 -2.77 -10.16
C HIS A 52 -11.04 -2.16 -9.91
N PHE A 53 -11.44 -2.04 -8.64
CA PHE A 53 -12.71 -1.44 -8.27
C PHE A 53 -12.77 0.04 -8.69
N ILE A 54 -11.73 0.82 -8.42
CA ILE A 54 -11.62 2.21 -8.87
C ILE A 54 -11.73 2.29 -10.40
N ASP A 55 -11.04 1.42 -11.14
CA ASP A 55 -11.14 1.37 -12.61
C ASP A 55 -12.58 1.10 -13.09
N ARG A 56 -13.34 0.24 -12.40
CA ARG A 56 -14.75 -0.01 -12.73
C ARG A 56 -15.62 1.21 -12.45
N VAL A 57 -15.38 1.90 -11.33
CA VAL A 57 -16.11 3.12 -10.97
C VAL A 57 -15.84 4.24 -11.98
N GLU A 58 -14.59 4.43 -12.37
CA GLU A 58 -14.17 5.38 -13.41
C GLU A 58 -14.88 5.09 -14.75
N GLN A 59 -14.88 3.84 -15.19
CA GLN A 59 -15.55 3.43 -16.43
C GLN A 59 -17.07 3.64 -16.38
N ALA A 60 -17.72 3.33 -15.26
CA ALA A 60 -19.17 3.51 -15.09
C ALA A 60 -19.59 4.99 -15.06
N ASN A 61 -18.67 5.89 -14.68
CA ASN A 61 -18.90 7.33 -14.60
C ASN A 61 -18.20 8.11 -15.73
N ALA A 62 -17.75 7.43 -16.79
CA ALA A 62 -17.12 8.06 -17.94
C ALA A 62 -18.04 9.15 -18.52
N GLY A 63 -17.52 10.38 -18.63
CA GLY A 63 -18.26 11.56 -19.11
C GLY A 63 -18.94 12.39 -18.02
N LYS A 64 -18.96 11.95 -16.75
CA LYS A 64 -19.47 12.71 -15.60
C LYS A 64 -18.32 13.13 -14.67
N THR A 65 -17.40 13.92 -15.20
CA THR A 65 -16.13 14.25 -14.52
C THR A 65 -16.32 14.92 -13.16
N GLU A 66 -17.34 15.76 -12.97
CA GLU A 66 -17.54 16.50 -11.71
C GLU A 66 -18.17 15.66 -10.59
N LEU A 67 -18.91 14.60 -10.91
CA LEU A 67 -19.63 13.77 -9.94
C LEU A 67 -19.04 12.35 -9.81
N ASN A 68 -17.86 12.12 -10.38
CA ASN A 68 -17.22 10.81 -10.33
C ASN A 68 -16.67 10.55 -8.91
N PRO A 69 -17.19 9.54 -8.18
CA PRO A 69 -16.77 9.28 -6.80
C PRO A 69 -15.32 8.79 -6.69
N ALA A 70 -14.71 8.30 -7.77
CA ALA A 70 -13.30 7.92 -7.79
C ALA A 70 -12.36 9.13 -7.57
N ASN A 71 -12.80 10.34 -7.93
CA ASN A 71 -12.03 11.56 -7.68
C ASN A 71 -11.75 11.81 -6.19
N SER A 72 -12.59 11.29 -5.28
CA SER A 72 -12.39 11.43 -3.83
C SER A 72 -11.12 10.75 -3.32
N PHE A 73 -10.61 9.77 -4.05
CA PHE A 73 -9.36 9.07 -3.73
C PHE A 73 -8.17 9.60 -4.52
N LYS A 74 -8.40 10.48 -5.50
CA LYS A 74 -7.38 10.91 -6.44
C LYS A 74 -6.56 12.05 -5.87
N PHE A 75 -5.24 11.92 -5.91
CA PHE A 75 -4.32 12.97 -5.48
C PHE A 75 -3.17 13.15 -6.48
N GLY A 76 -2.53 14.32 -6.42
CA GLY A 76 -1.36 14.65 -7.23
C GLY A 76 -0.07 14.41 -6.44
N ILE A 77 0.90 13.75 -7.07
CA ILE A 77 2.28 13.63 -6.59
C ILE A 77 3.18 14.45 -7.51
N GLU A 78 4.04 15.27 -6.92
CA GLU A 78 5.08 16.02 -7.65
C GLU A 78 6.47 15.53 -7.22
N ASP A 79 7.23 15.00 -8.19
CA ASP A 79 8.63 14.61 -8.04
C ASP A 79 9.54 15.76 -8.50
N ARG A 80 10.50 16.20 -7.67
CA ARG A 80 11.46 17.27 -7.99
C ARG A 80 12.85 16.70 -8.25
N ILE A 81 13.23 16.60 -9.51
CA ILE A 81 14.56 16.13 -9.91
C ILE A 81 15.52 17.31 -10.03
N SER A 82 16.56 17.34 -9.20
CA SER A 82 17.60 18.35 -9.15
C SER A 82 18.91 17.83 -9.74
N CYS A 83 19.42 18.52 -10.77
CA CYS A 83 20.71 18.23 -11.37
C CYS A 83 21.84 18.97 -10.64
N SER A 84 23.04 18.38 -10.61
CA SER A 84 24.28 19.02 -10.13
C SER A 84 24.59 20.36 -10.80
N SER A 85 24.08 20.59 -12.01
CA SER A 85 24.14 21.88 -12.73
C SER A 85 23.29 23.01 -12.12
N GLY A 86 22.50 22.74 -11.08
CA GLY A 86 21.54 23.67 -10.48
C GLY A 86 20.19 23.75 -11.18
N LYS A 87 20.02 23.08 -12.34
CA LYS A 87 18.72 22.99 -13.01
C LYS A 87 17.82 21.93 -12.37
N VAL A 88 16.53 22.24 -12.29
CA VAL A 88 15.51 21.36 -11.71
C VAL A 88 14.44 20.99 -12.74
N LYS A 89 13.85 19.80 -12.59
CA LYS A 89 12.71 19.33 -13.37
C LYS A 89 11.64 18.83 -12.41
N TYR A 90 10.40 19.26 -12.61
CA TYR A 90 9.25 18.78 -11.88
C TYR A 90 8.47 17.77 -12.73
N ASN A 91 8.13 16.63 -12.15
CA ASN A 91 7.27 15.61 -12.78
C ASN A 91 6.02 15.43 -11.93
N ARG A 92 4.84 15.57 -12.53
CA ARG A 92 3.55 15.45 -11.84
C ARG A 92 2.83 14.22 -12.32
N ARG A 93 2.30 13.44 -11.39
CA ARG A 93 1.40 12.32 -11.69
C ARG A 93 0.18 12.36 -10.78
N GLN A 94 -0.92 11.80 -11.25
CA GLN A 94 -2.10 11.54 -10.42
C GLN A 94 -2.07 10.09 -9.98
N ASP A 95 -2.47 9.84 -8.73
CA ASP A 95 -2.47 8.51 -8.13
C ASP A 95 -3.69 8.35 -7.21
N TYR A 96 -4.01 7.09 -6.87
CA TYR A 96 -5.06 6.73 -5.91
C TYR A 96 -4.47 6.10 -4.64
N ILE A 97 -3.22 5.64 -4.67
CA ILE A 97 -2.56 4.98 -3.55
C ILE A 97 -1.18 5.59 -3.31
N LEU A 98 -0.90 5.86 -2.03
CA LEU A 98 0.43 6.24 -1.59
C LEU A 98 1.18 5.01 -1.07
N SER A 99 2.06 4.46 -1.88
CA SER A 99 2.89 3.31 -1.50
C SER A 99 4.05 3.76 -0.61
N LEU A 100 3.98 3.38 0.67
CA LEU A 100 5.02 3.68 1.66
C LEU A 100 5.95 2.49 1.87
N ASN A 101 7.26 2.77 1.81
CA ASN A 101 8.27 1.82 2.24
C ASN A 101 8.31 1.76 3.77
N ILE A 102 8.42 0.56 4.34
CA ILE A 102 8.48 0.35 5.79
C ILE A 102 9.96 0.24 6.22
N PRO A 103 10.57 1.29 6.79
CA PRO A 103 11.95 1.23 7.26
C PRO A 103 12.04 0.39 8.54
N LEU A 104 12.33 -0.92 8.39
CA LEU A 104 12.47 -1.83 9.54
C LEU A 104 13.60 -1.43 10.50
N HIS A 105 14.57 -0.66 10.00
CA HIS A 105 15.65 -0.11 10.83
C HIS A 105 15.16 1.02 11.75
N GLU A 106 13.97 1.59 11.55
CA GLU A 106 13.35 2.58 12.45
C GLU A 106 12.37 1.94 13.45
N ALA A 107 12.37 0.60 13.57
CA ALA A 107 11.53 -0.08 14.54
C ALA A 107 11.90 0.32 15.98
N THR A 108 10.89 0.55 16.83
CA THR A 108 11.09 0.98 18.22
C THR A 108 11.36 -0.18 19.19
N ASN A 109 11.02 -1.42 18.80
CA ASN A 109 11.14 -2.62 19.63
C ASN A 109 12.21 -3.61 19.15
N LYS A 110 13.39 -3.09 18.78
CA LYS A 110 14.48 -3.89 18.20
C LYS A 110 15.01 -4.95 19.16
N GLU A 111 15.06 -4.65 20.45
CA GLU A 111 15.56 -5.55 21.49
C GLU A 111 14.62 -6.74 21.69
N GLU A 112 13.31 -6.47 21.76
CA GLU A 112 12.26 -7.49 21.83
C GLU A 112 12.24 -8.37 20.58
N LEU A 113 12.45 -7.79 19.40
CA LEU A 113 12.59 -8.56 18.16
C LEU A 113 13.81 -9.47 18.20
N LYS A 114 14.96 -8.98 18.68
CA LYS A 114 16.18 -9.78 18.78
C LYS A 114 15.99 -10.97 19.73
N SER A 115 15.37 -10.76 20.89
CA SER A 115 15.08 -11.85 21.82
C SER A 115 14.09 -12.84 21.23
N PHE A 116 13.02 -12.36 20.58
CA PHE A 116 12.06 -13.22 19.89
C PHE A 116 12.70 -14.03 18.76
N HIS A 117 13.59 -13.44 17.97
CA HIS A 117 14.29 -14.13 16.88
C HIS A 117 15.21 -15.25 17.42
N LYS A 118 15.89 -15.01 18.55
CA LYS A 118 16.70 -16.04 19.22
C LYS A 118 15.83 -17.19 19.75
N LEU A 119 14.77 -16.86 20.49
CA LEU A 119 13.83 -17.85 21.01
C LEU A 119 13.19 -18.66 19.88
N LYS A 120 12.80 -18.00 18.79
CA LYS A 120 12.26 -18.66 17.61
C LYS A 120 13.26 -19.62 16.97
N ALA A 121 14.53 -19.24 16.87
CA ALA A 121 15.57 -20.11 16.34
C ALA A 121 15.80 -21.35 17.22
N GLU A 122 15.82 -21.18 18.54
CA GLU A 122 15.95 -22.28 19.51
C GLU A 122 14.75 -23.24 19.43
N LYS A 123 13.52 -22.72 19.43
CA LYS A 123 12.29 -23.53 19.34
C LYS A 123 12.16 -24.26 18.02
N LEU A 124 12.58 -23.62 16.92
CA LEU A 124 12.63 -24.25 15.61
C LEU A 124 13.66 -25.40 15.57
N ALA A 125 14.81 -25.25 16.25
CA ALA A 125 15.79 -26.33 16.40
C ALA A 125 15.25 -27.49 17.26
N GLU A 126 14.37 -27.22 18.23
CA GLU A 126 13.63 -28.22 19.01
C GLU A 126 12.42 -28.83 18.25
N GLY A 127 12.14 -28.41 17.02
CA GLY A 127 11.01 -28.88 16.23
C GLY A 127 9.64 -28.42 16.74
N LYS A 128 9.60 -27.40 17.61
CA LYS A 128 8.36 -26.83 18.16
C LYS A 128 8.01 -25.54 17.45
N ASP A 129 6.74 -25.38 17.09
CA ASP A 129 6.23 -24.17 16.47
C ASP A 129 5.79 -23.15 17.54
N LEU A 130 5.97 -21.87 17.25
CA LEU A 130 5.56 -20.79 18.17
C LEU A 130 4.06 -20.50 18.02
N SER A 131 3.38 -20.34 19.15
CA SER A 131 1.99 -19.92 19.18
C SER A 131 1.84 -18.48 18.65
N GLY A 132 0.68 -18.15 18.07
CA GLY A 132 0.44 -16.83 17.46
C GLY A 132 0.55 -15.66 18.44
N ASP A 133 0.30 -15.91 19.72
CA ASP A 133 0.32 -14.92 20.80
C ASP A 133 1.74 -14.58 21.25
N GLU A 134 2.72 -15.45 20.98
CA GLU A 134 4.13 -15.21 21.26
C GLU A 134 4.84 -14.42 20.15
N ILE A 135 4.17 -14.14 19.03
CA ILE A 135 4.79 -13.49 17.86
C ILE A 135 5.00 -12.00 18.10
N VAL A 136 6.26 -11.61 18.28
CA VAL A 136 6.68 -10.20 18.31
C VAL A 136 6.81 -9.67 16.89
N ARG A 137 6.19 -8.51 16.62
CA ARG A 137 6.23 -7.82 15.32
C ARG A 137 6.97 -6.50 15.41
N PRO A 138 7.67 -6.06 14.34
CA PRO A 138 8.29 -4.74 14.32
C PRO A 138 7.25 -3.63 14.44
N ARG A 139 7.52 -2.68 15.33
CA ARG A 139 6.72 -1.46 15.53
C ARG A 139 7.45 -0.30 14.89
N VAL A 140 7.07 0.03 13.65
CA VAL A 140 7.65 1.14 12.89
C VAL A 140 6.69 2.34 12.97
N PRO A 141 7.16 3.53 13.38
CA PRO A 141 6.35 4.75 13.38
C PRO A 141 5.91 5.13 11.96
N LEU A 142 4.67 5.62 11.80
CA LEU A 142 4.17 6.07 10.49
C LEU A 142 4.97 7.28 9.98
N GLU A 143 5.38 8.15 10.89
CA GLU A 143 6.21 9.32 10.62
C GLU A 143 7.52 8.93 9.95
N ALA A 144 8.13 7.81 10.37
CA ALA A 144 9.34 7.29 9.75
C ALA A 144 9.09 6.80 8.31
N CYS A 145 7.94 6.17 8.05
CA CYS A 145 7.55 5.77 6.69
C CYS A 145 7.36 6.98 5.76
N LEU A 146 6.73 8.05 6.26
CA LEU A 146 6.50 9.29 5.51
C LEU A 146 7.80 10.08 5.29
N ALA A 147 8.67 10.14 6.30
CA ALA A 147 10.00 10.72 6.18
C ALA A 147 10.82 9.96 5.13
N ASN A 148 10.79 8.63 5.16
CA ASN A 148 11.47 7.79 4.17
C ASN A 148 10.89 7.95 2.75
N PHE A 149 9.59 8.18 2.60
CA PHE A 149 8.96 8.47 1.31
C PHE A 149 9.39 9.83 0.73
N SER A 150 9.59 10.83 1.59
CA SER A 150 9.98 12.20 1.20
C SER A 150 11.48 12.46 1.22
N ALA A 151 12.27 11.45 1.62
CA ALA A 151 13.73 11.54 1.67
C ALA A 151 14.31 11.65 0.26
N HIS A 152 15.45 12.35 0.17
CA HIS A 152 16.14 12.49 -1.11
C HIS A 152 16.73 11.16 -1.58
N GLU A 153 16.57 10.89 -2.87
CA GLU A 153 17.12 9.71 -3.51
C GLU A 153 18.17 10.10 -4.56
N ASP A 154 19.36 9.50 -4.48
CA ASP A 154 20.41 9.67 -5.48
C ASP A 154 20.13 8.79 -6.70
N ILE A 155 19.87 9.43 -7.84
CA ILE A 155 19.73 8.76 -9.13
C ILE A 155 21.07 8.84 -9.85
N HIS A 156 21.76 7.70 -9.93
CA HIS A 156 22.99 7.55 -10.73
C HIS A 156 22.70 7.41 -12.22
N ASP A 157 23.69 7.73 -13.05
CA ASP A 157 23.63 7.62 -14.52
C ASP A 157 22.51 8.41 -15.22
N PHE A 158 21.97 9.44 -14.57
CA PHE A 158 20.96 10.30 -15.17
C PHE A 158 21.56 11.16 -16.30
N TYR A 159 20.99 11.07 -17.49
CA TYR A 159 21.41 11.89 -18.62
C TYR A 159 20.87 13.33 -18.48
N SER A 160 21.76 14.28 -18.20
CA SER A 160 21.39 15.69 -18.10
C SER A 160 21.48 16.36 -19.46
N THR A 161 20.35 16.86 -19.98
CA THR A 161 20.32 17.68 -21.20
C THR A 161 21.09 19.00 -21.04
N ALA A 162 21.22 19.49 -19.80
CA ALA A 162 21.96 20.71 -19.48
C ALA A 162 23.47 20.52 -19.58
N LEU A 163 23.97 19.38 -19.09
CA LEU A 163 25.40 19.04 -19.12
C LEU A 163 25.80 18.21 -20.34
N LYS A 164 24.82 17.73 -21.13
CA LYS A 164 24.97 16.80 -22.27
C LYS A 164 25.81 15.56 -21.92
N ARG A 165 25.73 15.10 -20.68
CA ARG A 165 26.45 13.93 -20.15
C ARG A 165 25.66 13.27 -19.02
N LYS A 166 26.02 12.04 -18.67
CA LYS A 166 25.51 11.36 -17.47
C LYS A 166 26.07 12.00 -16.21
N THR A 167 25.21 12.15 -15.20
CA THR A 167 25.55 12.70 -13.89
C THR A 167 24.66 12.05 -12.84
N THR A 168 25.04 12.17 -11.57
CA THR A 168 24.14 11.90 -10.45
C THR A 168 23.20 13.08 -10.25
N THR A 169 21.93 12.81 -9.98
CA THR A 169 20.88 13.79 -9.68
C THR A 169 20.12 13.40 -8.43
N LEU A 170 19.63 14.39 -7.69
CA LEU A 170 18.82 14.19 -6.49
C LEU A 170 17.35 14.25 -6.84
N LYS A 171 16.56 13.31 -6.34
CA LYS A 171 15.10 13.30 -6.43
C LYS A 171 14.46 13.63 -5.09
#